data_AF-A0A373NRX1-F1
#
_entry.id   AF-A0A373NRX1-F1
#
_cell.length_a   1.000
_cell.length_b   1.000
_cell.length_c   1.000
_cell.angle_alpha   90.00
_cell.angle_beta   90.00
_cell.angle_gamma   90.00
#
_symmetry.space_group_name_H-M   'P 1'
#
loop_
_entity.id
_entity.type
_entity.pdbx_description
1 polymer ?
#
loop_
_entity_poly.entity_id
_entity_poly.type
_entity_poly.pdbx_seq_one_letter_code
_entity_poly.pdbx_strand_id
1 'polypeptide(L)'
;MAFMKTEQYESTPNILESEVGLVLKTYTADQTNAVAVNDRKIIKAGSVYPTNATGAKGLVFEDVDMTDDEKRPISVIVAGRVLEDRLPATVDTTAKTELQALGIVFVEETEVVF
;
A
#
# COMPACT_ATOMS: atom_id res chain seq x y z
N MET A 1 -19.48 -12.69 30.36
CA MET A 1 -19.33 -13.05 28.95
C MET A 1 -17.92 -12.64 28.54
N ALA A 2 -17.08 -13.56 28.10
CA ALA A 2 -15.75 -13.22 27.62
C ALA A 2 -15.86 -12.76 26.16
N PHE A 3 -15.51 -11.50 25.89
CA PHE A 3 -15.37 -10.99 24.52
C PHE A 3 -14.03 -11.51 23.99
N MET A 4 -14.06 -12.63 23.28
CA MET A 4 -12.90 -13.12 22.54
C MET A 4 -12.76 -12.28 21.28
N LYS A 5 -11.75 -11.41 21.20
CA LYS A 5 -11.33 -10.76 19.95
C LYS A 5 -10.32 -11.68 19.27
N THR A 6 -10.70 -12.25 18.13
CA THR A 6 -9.78 -13.03 17.29
C THR A 6 -9.04 -12.07 16.37
N GLU A 7 -7.77 -11.80 16.65
CA GLU A 7 -6.91 -10.99 15.78
C GLU A 7 -6.27 -11.89 14.73
N GLN A 8 -6.70 -11.76 13.47
CA GLN A 8 -6.02 -12.39 12.34
C GLN A 8 -4.80 -11.55 11.97
N TYR A 9 -3.62 -12.15 12.13
CA TYR A 9 -2.36 -11.57 11.69
C TYR A 9 -2.02 -12.17 10.32
N GLU A 10 -2.18 -11.38 9.27
CA GLU A 10 -1.74 -11.74 7.92
C GLU A 10 -0.29 -11.31 7.75
N SER A 11 0.62 -12.29 7.65
CA SER A 11 2.00 -12.04 7.21
C SER A 11 2.01 -12.08 5.69
N THR A 12 1.67 -10.97 5.04
CA THR A 12 1.78 -10.87 3.58
C THR A 12 3.26 -10.71 3.17
N PRO A 13 3.72 -11.41 2.12
CA PRO A 13 5.05 -11.21 1.56
C PRO A 13 5.24 -9.75 1.13
N ASN A 14 6.48 -9.24 1.21
CA ASN A 14 6.77 -7.86 0.83
C ASN A 14 6.48 -7.62 -0.66
N ILE A 15 6.00 -6.42 -0.99
CA ILE A 15 5.60 -5.98 -2.33
C ILE A 15 6.77 -5.45 -3.18
N LEU A 16 7.94 -5.24 -2.58
CA LEU A 16 9.09 -4.61 -3.22
C LEU A 16 9.87 -5.62 -4.07
N GLU A 17 10.00 -5.34 -5.37
CA GLU A 17 10.91 -6.05 -6.29
C GLU A 17 12.05 -5.15 -6.79
N SER A 18 12.00 -3.84 -6.49
CA SER A 18 13.05 -2.90 -6.87
C SER A 18 14.36 -3.14 -6.11
N GLU A 19 15.37 -3.71 -6.77
CA GLU A 19 16.77 -3.76 -6.29
C GLU A 19 17.47 -2.39 -6.41
N VAL A 20 17.08 -1.59 -7.41
CA VAL A 20 17.64 -0.26 -7.72
C VAL A 20 16.51 0.72 -8.06
N GLY A 21 16.64 1.99 -7.68
CA GLY A 21 15.74 3.07 -8.13
C GLY A 21 14.47 3.27 -7.31
N LEU A 22 14.38 2.70 -6.10
CA LEU A 22 13.26 2.97 -5.18
C LEU A 22 13.31 4.43 -4.70
N VAL A 23 12.29 5.21 -5.02
CA VAL A 23 12.13 6.59 -4.56
C VAL A 23 10.96 6.66 -3.59
N LEU A 24 11.29 6.89 -2.32
CA LEU A 24 10.33 7.12 -1.25
C LEU A 24 10.18 8.62 -1.00
N LYS A 25 8.94 9.09 -0.84
CA LYS A 25 8.62 10.43 -0.37
C LYS A 25 7.66 10.38 0.80
N THR A 26 7.87 11.28 1.75
CA THR A 26 6.97 11.45 2.89
C THR A 26 5.73 12.23 2.45
N TYR A 27 4.56 11.67 2.74
CA TYR A 27 3.28 12.37 2.61
C TYR A 27 2.54 12.33 3.94
N THR A 28 1.64 13.28 4.16
CA THR A 28 0.76 13.25 5.32
C THR A 28 -0.51 12.48 4.95
N ALA A 29 -0.67 11.27 5.48
CA ALA A 29 -1.91 10.54 5.36
C ALA A 29 -2.97 11.16 6.28
N ASP A 30 -4.20 11.16 5.80
CA ASP A 30 -5.38 11.47 6.60
C ASP A 30 -6.08 10.16 6.97
N GLN A 31 -6.71 10.14 8.14
CA GLN A 31 -7.44 8.97 8.63
C GLN A 31 -8.55 8.51 7.66
N THR A 32 -9.05 9.40 6.80
CA THR A 32 -9.99 9.08 5.72
C THR A 32 -9.44 8.13 4.66
N ASN A 33 -8.12 8.00 4.53
CA ASN A 33 -7.45 7.10 3.60
C ASN A 33 -7.28 5.67 4.17
N ALA A 34 -7.60 5.46 5.46
CA ALA A 34 -7.43 4.19 6.14
C ALA A 34 -8.66 3.29 6.02
N VAL A 35 -8.44 1.99 5.89
CA VAL A 35 -9.50 0.98 5.87
C VAL A 35 -9.74 0.47 7.29
N ALA A 36 -11.01 0.30 7.68
CA ALA A 36 -11.35 -0.27 8.97
C ALA A 36 -11.12 -1.79 8.97
N VAL A 37 -10.19 -2.26 9.80
CA VAL A 37 -9.86 -3.67 10.00
C VAL A 37 -9.95 -3.98 11.49
N ASN A 38 -10.93 -4.80 11.90
CA ASN A 38 -11.10 -5.25 13.30
C ASN A 38 -11.02 -4.11 14.34
N ASP A 39 -11.84 -3.06 14.16
CA ASP A 39 -11.91 -1.83 14.98
C ASP A 39 -10.70 -0.89 14.89
N ARG A 40 -9.68 -1.22 14.08
CA ARG A 40 -8.51 -0.37 13.82
C ARG A 40 -8.56 0.24 12.43
N LYS A 41 -7.99 1.42 12.26
CA LYS A 41 -7.89 2.09 10.96
C LYS A 41 -6.49 1.88 10.40
N ILE A 42 -6.36 1.04 9.38
CA ILE A 42 -5.06 0.64 8.83
C ILE A 42 -4.98 1.02 7.37
N ILE A 43 -3.88 1.66 6.98
CA ILE A 43 -3.46 1.81 5.58
C ILE A 43 -2.47 0.68 5.30
N LYS A 44 -2.84 -0.25 4.42
CA LYS A 44 -2.01 -1.41 4.09
C LYS A 44 -0.86 -1.04 3.17
N ALA A 45 0.29 -1.66 3.36
CA ALA A 45 1.41 -1.60 2.42
C ALA A 45 0.94 -2.04 1.03
N GLY A 46 1.34 -1.29 0.00
CA GLY A 46 0.88 -1.49 -1.38
C GLY A 46 -0.46 -0.85 -1.71
N SER A 47 -1.13 -0.18 -0.77
CA SER A 47 -2.32 0.59 -1.11
C SER A 47 -1.95 1.81 -1.96
N VAL A 48 -2.78 2.12 -2.94
CA VAL A 48 -2.64 3.35 -3.75
C VAL A 48 -2.99 4.56 -2.91
N TYR A 49 -2.05 5.50 -2.80
CA TYR A 49 -2.23 6.75 -2.07
C TYR A 49 -2.43 7.92 -3.04
N PRO A 50 -3.36 8.86 -2.78
CA PRO A 50 -4.30 8.91 -1.66
C PRO A 50 -5.51 7.98 -1.81
N THR A 51 -5.92 7.69 -3.05
CA THR A 51 -7.06 6.83 -3.36
C THR A 51 -6.76 6.02 -4.60
N ASN A 52 -7.32 4.81 -4.68
CA ASN A 52 -7.29 3.99 -5.89
C ASN A 52 -8.21 4.56 -6.97
N ALA A 53 -7.89 5.75 -7.48
CA ALA A 53 -8.64 6.52 -8.45
C ALA A 53 -7.69 7.52 -9.13
N THR A 54 -8.24 8.55 -9.79
CA THR A 54 -7.44 9.65 -10.34
C THR A 54 -6.73 10.45 -9.24
N GLY A 55 -5.51 10.88 -9.52
CA GLY A 55 -4.64 11.58 -8.59
C GLY A 55 -3.77 10.65 -7.72
N ALA A 56 -3.51 9.42 -8.17
CA ALA A 56 -2.60 8.50 -7.51
C ALA A 56 -1.18 9.09 -7.47
N LYS A 57 -0.62 9.20 -6.26
CA LYS A 57 0.71 9.77 -5.99
C LYS A 57 1.77 8.70 -5.78
N GLY A 58 1.37 7.47 -5.50
CA GLY A 58 2.26 6.36 -5.24
C GLY A 58 1.63 5.23 -4.44
N LEU A 59 2.47 4.31 -3.97
CA LEU A 59 2.08 3.16 -3.17
C LEU A 59 2.61 3.28 -1.74
N VAL A 60 1.82 2.91 -0.74
CA VAL A 60 2.26 2.97 0.66
C VAL A 60 3.31 1.90 0.93
N PHE A 61 4.41 2.28 1.59
CA PHE A 61 5.56 1.38 1.82
C PHE A 61 5.34 0.37 2.96
N GLU A 62 4.69 0.80 4.04
CA GLU A 62 4.52 0.02 5.26
C GLU A 62 3.06 0.05 5.74
N ASP A 63 2.66 -0.94 6.54
CA ASP A 63 1.35 -0.92 7.20
C ASP A 63 1.32 0.22 8.23
N VAL A 64 0.44 1.19 8.02
CA VAL A 64 0.30 2.35 8.90
C VAL A 64 -1.01 2.25 9.68
N ASP A 65 -0.89 2.16 11.01
CA ASP A 65 -2.02 2.24 11.93
C ASP A 65 -2.36 3.71 12.22
N MET A 66 -3.57 4.13 11.81
CA MET A 66 -4.21 5.44 11.94
C MET A 66 -5.35 5.43 12.98
N THR A 67 -5.42 4.41 13.84
CA THR A 67 -6.54 4.28 14.80
C THR A 67 -6.68 5.48 15.71
N ASP A 68 -5.56 5.98 16.26
CA ASP A 68 -5.54 7.11 17.21
C ASP A 68 -5.10 8.44 16.58
N ASP A 69 -4.61 8.42 15.34
CA ASP A 69 -4.06 9.59 14.65
C ASP A 69 -5.01 10.07 13.53
N GLU A 70 -5.44 11.34 13.59
CA GLU A 70 -6.16 11.98 12.47
C GLU A 70 -5.25 12.20 11.25
N LYS A 71 -3.97 12.50 11.49
CA LYS A 71 -2.94 12.75 10.47
C LYS A 71 -1.58 12.25 10.89
N ARG A 72 -0.90 11.50 10.01
CA ARG A 72 0.47 11.01 10.26
C ARG A 72 1.34 11.07 9.01
N PRO A 73 2.63 11.37 9.13
CA PRO A 73 3.57 11.18 8.03
C PRO A 73 3.69 9.69 7.69
N ILE A 74 3.52 9.37 6.42
CA ILE A 74 3.65 8.03 5.85
C ILE A 74 4.69 8.03 4.74
N SER A 75 5.32 6.89 4.52
CA SER A 75 6.26 6.67 3.42
C SER A 75 5.52 6.16 2.19
N VAL A 76 5.58 6.91 1.09
CA VAL A 76 4.97 6.55 -0.19
C VAL A 76 6.05 6.33 -1.25
N ILE A 77 5.98 5.20 -1.93
CA ILE A 77 6.77 4.83 -3.10
C ILE A 77 6.23 5.62 -4.30
N VAL A 78 7.05 6.51 -4.84
CA VAL A 78 6.68 7.36 -5.98
C VAL A 78 7.29 6.84 -7.29
N ALA A 79 8.42 6.14 -7.22
CA ALA A 79 9.04 5.45 -8.36
C ALA A 79 9.76 4.19 -7.87
N GLY A 80 9.82 3.17 -8.73
CA GLY A 80 10.43 1.88 -8.42
C GLY A 80 9.65 0.71 -9.01
N ARG A 81 10.10 -0.52 -8.75
CA ARG A 81 9.45 -1.73 -9.20
C ARG A 81 8.70 -2.43 -8.06
N VAL A 82 7.45 -2.80 -8.33
CA VAL A 82 6.55 -3.41 -7.34
C VAL A 82 5.90 -4.66 -7.93
N LEU A 83 5.66 -5.66 -7.08
CA LEU A 83 4.98 -6.89 -7.46
C LEU A 83 3.46 -6.66 -7.46
N GLU A 84 2.84 -6.80 -8.62
CA GLU A 84 1.39 -6.56 -8.77
C GLU A 84 0.55 -7.59 -8.01
N ASP A 85 1.00 -8.85 -8.01
CA ASP A 85 0.31 -9.98 -7.37
C ASP A 85 0.27 -9.92 -5.84
N ARG A 86 1.12 -9.06 -5.25
CA ARG A 86 1.24 -8.91 -3.80
C ARG A 86 0.54 -7.66 -3.26
N LEU A 87 -0.14 -6.89 -4.13
CA LEU A 87 -0.85 -5.70 -3.72
C LEU A 87 -2.13 -6.08 -2.93
N PRO A 88 -2.49 -5.29 -1.89
CA PRO A 88 -3.64 -5.58 -1.04
C PRO A 88 -4.99 -5.39 -1.75
N ALA A 89 -5.00 -4.67 -2.88
CA ALA A 89 -6.18 -4.45 -3.70
C ALA A 89 -5.79 -4.30 -5.18
N THR A 90 -6.68 -4.71 -6.08
CA THR A 90 -6.52 -4.47 -7.51
C THR A 90 -6.46 -2.97 -7.78
N VAL A 91 -5.40 -2.53 -8.44
CA VAL A 91 -5.20 -1.12 -8.81
C VAL A 91 -6.11 -0.77 -9.98
N ASP A 92 -6.87 0.32 -9.86
CA ASP A 92 -7.73 0.82 -10.92
C ASP A 92 -6.90 1.20 -12.15
N THR A 93 -7.45 1.03 -13.35
CA THR A 93 -6.73 1.30 -14.61
C THR A 93 -6.24 2.74 -14.74
N THR A 94 -7.00 3.69 -14.19
CA THR A 94 -6.63 5.12 -14.11
C THR A 94 -5.43 5.34 -13.19
N ALA A 95 -5.50 4.80 -11.97
CA ALA A 95 -4.40 4.84 -11.00
C ALA A 95 -3.14 4.14 -11.55
N LYS A 96 -3.29 2.98 -12.20
CA LYS A 96 -2.17 2.23 -12.80
C LYS A 96 -1.43 3.09 -13.83
N THR A 97 -2.17 3.81 -14.68
CA THR A 97 -1.58 4.68 -15.71
C THR A 97 -0.82 5.86 -15.08
N GLU A 98 -1.37 6.47 -14.03
CA GLU A 98 -0.71 7.57 -13.31
C GLU A 98 0.54 7.10 -12.55
N LEU A 99 0.47 5.93 -11.89
CA LEU A 99 1.60 5.32 -11.19
C LEU A 99 2.72 4.95 -12.18
N GLN A 100 2.37 4.43 -13.36
CA GLN A 100 3.33 4.20 -14.44
C GLN A 100 3.97 5.50 -14.94
N ALA A 101 3.19 6.57 -15.09
CA ALA A 101 3.70 7.88 -15.50
C ALA A 101 4.64 8.50 -14.44
N LEU A 102 4.46 8.19 -13.16
CA LEU A 102 5.35 8.59 -12.07
C LEU A 102 6.67 7.80 -12.03
N GLY A 103 6.73 6.66 -12.73
CA GLY A 103 7.90 5.79 -12.79
C GLY A 103 7.77 4.51 -11.94
N ILE A 104 6.56 4.13 -11.56
CA ILE A 104 6.30 2.82 -10.95
C ILE A 104 6.10 1.76 -12.03
N VAL A 105 6.90 0.71 -11.97
CA VAL A 105 6.79 -0.43 -12.86
C VAL A 105 6.17 -1.59 -12.08
N PHE A 106 5.02 -2.05 -12.56
CA PHE A 106 4.39 -3.26 -12.05
C PHE A 106 5.04 -4.47 -12.70
N VAL A 107 5.50 -5.40 -11.87
CA VAL A 107 6.08 -6.68 -12.29
C VAL A 107 5.17 -7.79 -11.80
N GLU A 108 4.72 -8.63 -12.72
CA GLU A 108 4.02 -9.86 -12.38
C GLU A 108 5.04 -10.86 -11.85
N GLU A 109 4.72 -11.54 -10.74
CA GLU A 109 5.58 -12.60 -10.22
C GLU A 109 5.52 -13.77 -11.21
N THR A 110 6.56 -13.94 -12.00
CA THR A 110 6.74 -15.20 -12.74
C THR A 110 7.07 -16.24 -11.68
N GLU A 111 6.16 -17.19 -11.49
CA GLU A 111 6.28 -18.32 -10.58
C GLU A 111 7.72 -18.85 -10.60
N VAL A 112 8.52 -18.52 -9.58
CA VAL A 112 9.78 -19.23 -9.38
C VAL A 112 9.38 -20.53 -8.70
N VAL A 113 9.20 -21.56 -9.52
CA VAL A 113 9.03 -22.94 -9.05
C VAL A 113 10.24 -23.26 -8.18
N PHE A 114 10.03 -23.30 -6.86
CA PHE A 114 11.03 -23.76 -5.89
C PHE A 114 11.20 -25.29 -5.97
#